data_AF-A0A969N3S8-F1
#
_entry.id   AF-A0A969N3S8-F1
#
_cell.length_a   1.000
_cell.length_b   1.000
_cell.length_c   1.000
_cell.angle_alpha   90.00
_cell.angle_beta   90.00
_cell.angle_gamma   90.00
#
_symmetry.space_group_name_H-M   'P 1'
#
loop_
_entity.id
_entity.type
_entity.pdbx_description
1 polymer ?
#
loop_
_entity_poly.entity_id
_entity_poly.type
_entity_poly.pdbx_seq_one_letter_code
_entity_poly.pdbx_strand_id
1 'polypeptide(L)'
;MTRPRPLSDRDLALIHLYANCQLGLSPRRFYAKWEVSHEAIAQICSRSPSTVRRWFGKGKHYRTPSLDDLRHLALMDFLLEHYDEIPLNLFDRLCGSPQRIQPQNPNSPST
;
A
#
# COMPACT_ATOMS: atom_id res chain seq x y z
N MET A 1 27.05 7.17 17.30
CA MET A 1 26.62 5.79 16.97
C MET A 1 25.59 5.35 17.99
N THR A 2 24.33 5.23 17.59
CA THR A 2 23.23 4.83 18.47
C THR A 2 23.27 3.32 18.63
N ARG A 3 23.23 2.80 19.87
CA ARG A 3 23.14 1.35 20.09
C ARG A 3 21.80 0.86 19.54
N PRO A 4 21.77 -0.23 18.74
CA PRO A 4 20.53 -0.77 18.23
C PRO A 4 19.65 -1.22 19.40
N ARG A 5 18.33 -1.02 19.26
CA ARG A 5 17.36 -1.50 20.24
C ARG A 5 17.37 -3.04 20.23
N PRO A 6 17.51 -3.72 21.38
CA PRO A 6 17.40 -5.16 21.44
C PRO A 6 15.97 -5.62 21.09
N LEU A 7 15.86 -6.69 20.31
CA LEU A 7 14.59 -7.33 19.99
C LEU A 7 14.21 -8.32 21.10
N SER A 8 12.95 -8.30 21.50
CA SER A 8 12.37 -9.30 22.39
C SER A 8 11.94 -10.55 21.61
N ASP A 9 11.66 -11.66 22.32
CA ASP A 9 11.12 -12.88 21.70
C ASP A 9 9.81 -12.61 20.94
N ARG A 10 9.00 -11.67 21.45
CA ARG A 10 7.77 -11.21 20.78
C ARG A 10 8.07 -10.54 19.44
N ASP A 11 9.10 -9.68 19.39
CA ASP A 11 9.48 -8.99 18.16
C ASP A 11 9.99 -9.98 17.11
N LEU A 12 10.79 -10.96 17.54
CA LEU A 12 11.27 -12.04 16.67
C LEU A 12 10.12 -12.90 16.14
N ALA A 13 9.16 -13.29 17.00
CA ALA A 13 7.98 -14.03 16.58
C ALA A 13 7.16 -13.27 15.53
N LEU A 14 7.01 -11.94 15.69
CA LEU A 14 6.34 -11.10 14.71
C LEU A 14 7.11 -11.05 13.37
N ILE A 15 8.44 -10.91 13.41
CA ILE A 15 9.27 -10.93 12.21
C ILE A 15 9.12 -12.27 11.48
N HIS A 16 9.15 -13.39 12.20
CA HIS A 16 8.95 -14.71 11.61
C HIS A 16 7.57 -14.87 11.00
N LEU A 17 6.52 -14.41 11.69
CA LEU A 17 5.16 -14.43 11.14
C LEU A 17 5.08 -13.61 9.84
N TYR A 18 5.62 -12.39 9.85
CA TYR A 18 5.63 -11.52 8.67
C TYR A 18 6.42 -12.12 7.51
N ALA A 19 7.61 -12.67 7.77
CA ALA A 19 8.47 -13.28 6.76
C ALA A 19 7.82 -14.50 6.07
N ASN A 20 6.99 -15.25 6.80
CA ASN A 20 6.29 -16.43 6.29
C ASN A 20 4.87 -16.14 5.78
N CYS A 21 4.39 -14.89 5.92
CA CYS A 21 3.09 -14.50 5.44
C CYS A 21 3.09 -14.35 3.92
N GLN A 22 2.23 -15.11 3.23
CA GLN A 22 1.99 -14.97 1.78
C GLN A 22 1.04 -13.81 1.49
N LEU A 23 1.41 -12.61 1.92
CA LEU A 23 0.65 -11.39 1.68
C LEU A 23 0.85 -10.93 0.23
N GLY A 24 -0.19 -11.05 -0.61
CA GLY A 24 -0.13 -10.61 -1.99
C GLY A 24 -1.49 -10.43 -2.65
N LEU A 25 -1.63 -9.40 -3.47
CA LEU A 25 -2.84 -9.10 -4.22
C LEU A 25 -2.48 -8.73 -5.66
N SER A 26 -3.16 -9.34 -6.64
CA SER A 26 -2.85 -9.10 -8.04
C SER A 26 -3.34 -7.71 -8.51
N PRO A 27 -2.65 -7.06 -9.47
CA PRO A 27 -3.08 -5.77 -10.01
C PRO A 27 -4.50 -5.79 -10.55
N ARG A 28 -4.93 -6.90 -11.17
CA ARG A 28 -6.29 -7.08 -11.68
C ARG A 28 -7.33 -7.12 -10.56
N ARG A 29 -7.03 -7.80 -9.45
CA ARG A 29 -7.94 -7.84 -8.29
C ARG A 29 -7.99 -6.50 -7.58
N PHE A 30 -6.85 -5.85 -7.37
CA PHE A 30 -6.78 -4.51 -6.78
C PHE A 30 -7.57 -3.49 -7.64
N TYR A 31 -7.33 -3.49 -8.95
CA TYR A 31 -8.05 -2.66 -9.91
C TYR A 31 -9.56 -2.94 -9.89
N ALA A 32 -9.98 -4.20 -9.88
CA ALA A 32 -11.40 -4.55 -9.85
C ALA A 32 -12.11 -4.13 -8.56
N LYS A 33 -11.38 -4.04 -7.44
CA LYS A 33 -11.94 -3.64 -6.14
C LYS A 33 -12.04 -2.13 -5.98
N TRP A 34 -11.01 -1.40 -6.38
CA TRP A 34 -10.88 0.04 -6.11
C TRP A 34 -11.05 0.94 -7.33
N GLU A 35 -11.09 0.39 -8.54
CA GLU A 35 -11.21 1.10 -9.81
C GLU A 35 -10.17 2.22 -10.03
N VAL A 36 -8.99 2.11 -9.41
CA VAL A 36 -7.92 3.10 -9.54
C VAL A 36 -7.23 3.07 -10.91
N SER A 37 -6.58 4.17 -11.30
CA SER A 37 -5.81 4.20 -12.54
C SER A 37 -4.55 3.33 -12.51
N HIS A 38 -4.04 2.95 -13.69
CA HIS A 38 -2.74 2.26 -13.79
C HIS A 38 -1.60 3.14 -13.24
N GLU A 39 -1.72 4.46 -13.36
CA GLU A 39 -0.77 5.43 -12.82
C GLU A 39 -0.75 5.42 -11.29
N ALA A 40 -1.91 5.30 -10.62
CA ALA A 40 -1.99 5.14 -9.17
C ALA A 40 -1.37 3.80 -8.72
N ILE A 41 -1.66 2.70 -9.43
CA ILE A 41 -1.01 1.40 -9.19
C ILE A 41 0.52 1.50 -9.34
N ALA A 42 0.99 2.28 -10.32
CA ALA A 42 2.42 2.50 -10.54
C ALA A 42 3.07 3.24 -9.36
N GLN A 43 2.39 4.25 -8.80
CA GLN A 43 2.84 4.96 -7.60
C GLN A 43 2.92 4.03 -6.39
N ILE A 44 1.86 3.25 -6.13
CA ILE A 44 1.80 2.29 -5.01
C ILE A 44 2.97 1.30 -5.07
N CYS A 45 3.23 0.74 -6.25
CA CYS A 45 4.28 -0.27 -6.41
C CYS A 45 5.68 0.32 -6.68
N SER A 46 5.84 1.65 -6.73
CA SER A 46 7.10 2.31 -7.12
C SER A 46 7.63 1.82 -8.48
N ARG A 47 6.74 1.72 -9.48
CA ARG A 47 7.03 1.29 -10.85
C ARG A 47 6.72 2.38 -11.87
N SER A 48 7.19 2.19 -13.10
CA SER A 48 6.75 3.03 -14.21
C SER A 48 5.33 2.67 -14.65
N PRO A 49 4.51 3.62 -15.13
CA PRO A 49 3.19 3.31 -15.72
C PRO A 49 3.27 2.32 -16.88
N SER A 50 4.36 2.37 -17.66
CA SER A 50 4.63 1.42 -18.75
C SER A 50 4.82 -0.02 -18.25
N THR A 51 5.41 -0.20 -17.07
CA THR A 51 5.55 -1.52 -16.44
C THR A 51 4.18 -2.04 -16.00
N VAL A 52 3.39 -1.20 -15.34
CA VAL A 52 2.03 -1.57 -14.89
C VAL A 52 1.13 -1.94 -16.06
N ARG A 53 1.14 -1.17 -17.17
CA ARG A 53 0.37 -1.50 -18.37
C ARG A 53 0.65 -2.92 -18.89
N ARG A 54 1.90 -3.40 -18.76
CA ARG A 54 2.26 -4.78 -19.16
C ARG A 54 1.64 -5.84 -18.26
N TRP A 55 1.30 -5.54 -17.00
CA TRP A 55 0.58 -6.47 -16.12
C TRP A 55 -0.86 -6.73 -16.57
N PHE A 56 -1.44 -5.77 -17.29
CA PHE A 56 -2.80 -5.86 -17.85
C PHE A 56 -2.82 -6.34 -19.31
N GLY A 57 -1.65 -6.45 -19.95
CA GLY A 57 -1.50 -6.94 -21.32
C GLY A 57 -1.86 -8.42 -21.50
N LYS A 58 -1.82 -8.89 -22.75
CA LYS A 58 -2.05 -10.28 -23.15
C LYS A 58 -0.83 -10.83 -23.93
N GLY A 59 -0.63 -12.15 -23.88
CA GLY A 59 0.41 -12.84 -24.65
C GLY A 59 1.81 -12.25 -24.43
N LYS A 60 2.51 -11.95 -25.53
CA LYS A 60 3.88 -11.41 -25.51
C LYS A 60 4.05 -10.06 -24.79
N HIS A 61 2.95 -9.31 -24.60
CA HIS A 61 2.97 -8.03 -23.90
C HIS A 61 2.70 -8.16 -22.41
N TYR A 62 2.30 -9.34 -21.94
CA TYR A 62 2.10 -9.62 -20.53
C TYR A 62 3.43 -9.75 -19.80
N ARG A 63 3.51 -9.16 -18.61
CA ARG A 63 4.57 -9.38 -17.63
C ARG A 63 3.95 -9.67 -16.28
N THR A 64 4.46 -10.67 -15.59
CA THR A 64 4.04 -10.99 -14.22
C THR A 64 4.61 -9.94 -13.25
N PRO A 65 3.81 -9.38 -12.34
CA PRO A 65 4.31 -8.55 -11.24
C PRO A 65 5.25 -9.33 -10.32
N SER A 66 6.20 -8.67 -9.68
CA SER A 66 7.03 -9.32 -8.65
C SER A 66 6.23 -9.60 -7.37
N LEU A 67 6.77 -10.46 -6.50
CA LEU A 67 6.16 -10.69 -5.18
C LEU A 67 6.10 -9.39 -4.35
N ASP A 68 7.06 -8.50 -4.51
CA ASP A 68 7.05 -7.19 -3.84
C ASP A 68 5.94 -6.29 -4.38
N ASP A 69 5.68 -6.31 -5.69
CA ASP A 69 4.56 -5.57 -6.27
C ASP A 69 3.22 -6.09 -5.72
N LEU A 70 3.07 -7.42 -5.62
CA LEU A 70 1.86 -8.03 -5.04
C LEU A 70 1.71 -7.68 -3.56
N ARG A 71 2.81 -7.64 -2.80
CA ARG A 71 2.81 -7.28 -1.38
C ARG A 71 2.43 -5.81 -1.18
N HIS A 72 2.97 -4.89 -1.98
CA HIS A 72 2.60 -3.48 -1.93
C HIS A 72 1.10 -3.27 -2.18
N LEU A 73 0.53 -3.97 -3.16
CA LEU A 73 -0.91 -3.90 -3.43
C LEU A 73 -1.74 -4.45 -2.27
N ALA A 74 -1.32 -5.56 -1.65
CA ALA A 74 -2.02 -6.11 -0.50
C ALA A 74 -1.93 -5.22 0.75
N LEU A 75 -0.77 -4.58 0.99
CA LEU A 75 -0.62 -3.60 2.06
C LEU A 75 -1.49 -2.37 1.82
N MET A 76 -1.52 -1.86 0.59
CA MET A 76 -2.37 -0.72 0.26
C MET A 76 -3.85 -1.07 0.35
N ASP A 77 -4.24 -2.29 -0.04
CA ASP A 77 -5.61 -2.80 0.10
C ASP A 77 -6.05 -2.77 1.57
N PHE A 78 -5.23 -3.31 2.46
CA PHE A 78 -5.47 -3.28 3.91
C PHE A 78 -5.56 -1.84 4.45
N LEU A 79 -4.66 -0.95 4.03
CA LEU A 79 -4.67 0.45 4.47
C LEU A 79 -5.93 1.19 4.01
N LEU A 80 -6.42 0.92 2.80
CA LEU A 80 -7.63 1.53 2.27
C LEU A 80 -8.89 1.00 2.97
N GLU A 81 -8.96 -0.32 3.25
CA GLU A 81 -10.08 -0.92 3.97
C GLU A 81 -10.22 -0.40 5.40
N HIS A 82 -9.10 -0.26 6.09
CA HIS A 82 -9.09 0.06 7.52
C HIS A 82 -8.69 1.50 7.81
N TYR A 83 -8.69 2.39 6.81
CA TYR A 83 -8.22 3.77 6.96
C TYR A 83 -8.87 4.48 8.15
N ASP A 84 -10.19 4.32 8.31
CA ASP A 84 -10.99 4.92 9.38
C ASP A 84 -10.82 4.27 10.75
N GLU A 85 -10.29 3.06 10.79
CA GLU A 85 -9.99 2.34 12.03
C GLU A 85 -8.59 2.64 12.57
N ILE A 86 -7.66 3.09 11.72
CA ILE A 86 -6.28 3.39 12.13
C ILE A 86 -6.27 4.68 12.98
N PRO A 87 -5.81 4.62 14.25
CA PRO A 87 -5.67 5.80 15.09
C PRO A 87 -4.75 6.84 14.45
N LEU A 88 -5.19 8.10 14.43
CA LEU A 88 -4.46 9.24 13.83
C LEU A 88 -3.00 9.30 14.29
N ASN A 89 -2.78 9.18 15.61
CA ASN A 89 -1.45 9.23 16.22
C ASN A 89 -0.51 8.10 15.77
N LEU A 90 -1.05 6.98 15.27
CA LEU A 90 -0.27 5.90 14.68
C LEU A 90 -0.02 6.15 13.20
N PHE A 91 -1.04 6.62 12.47
CA PHE A 91 -0.90 6.97 11.06
C PHE A 91 0.12 8.09 10.83
N ASP A 92 0.12 9.13 11.67
CA ASP A 92 1.05 10.26 11.59
C ASP A 92 2.52 9.83 11.68
N ARG A 93 2.80 8.70 12.34
CA ARG A 93 4.15 8.13 12.47
C ARG A 93 4.63 7.44 11.20
N LEU A 94 3.75 7.02 10.29
CA LEU A 94 4.14 6.33 9.05
C LEU A 94 4.73 7.29 8.02
N CYS A 95 4.12 8.47 7.87
CA CYS A 95 4.48 9.41 6.80
C CYS A 95 5.06 10.74 7.31
N GLY A 96 5.31 10.88 8.61
CA GLY A 96 5.78 12.14 9.20
C GLY A 96 4.77 13.25 8.94
N SER A 97 3.53 13.04 9.42
CA SER A 97 2.37 13.95 9.34
C SER A 97 2.16 14.69 8.00
N PRO A 98 1.17 14.24 7.20
CA PRO A 98 0.37 15.13 6.38
C PRO A 98 -1.11 14.99 6.74
N GLN A 99 -1.80 16.13 6.86
CA GLN A 99 -3.23 16.26 7.16
C GLN A 99 -4.03 15.09 6.56
N ARG A 100 -4.64 14.25 7.42
CA ARG A 100 -5.69 13.30 6.97
C ARG A 100 -6.61 14.11 6.07
N ILE A 101 -6.72 13.74 4.79
CA ILE A 101 -7.56 14.48 3.85
C ILE A 101 -8.98 14.38 4.40
N GLN A 102 -9.44 15.41 5.10
CA GLN A 102 -10.85 15.55 5.38
C GLN A 102 -11.51 15.72 4.02
N PRO A 103 -12.52 14.91 3.66
CA PRO A 103 -13.28 15.16 2.45
C PRO A 103 -13.80 16.60 2.54
N GLN A 104 -13.38 17.44 1.59
CA GLN A 104 -13.78 18.85 1.59
C GLN A 104 -15.31 18.87 1.48
N ASN A 105 -15.96 19.37 2.52
CA ASN A 105 -17.41 19.55 2.50
C ASN A 105 -17.67 20.73 1.55
N PRO A 106 -18.34 20.54 0.40
CA PRO A 106 -18.50 21.58 -0.63
C PRO A 106 -19.38 22.77 -0.18
N ASN A 107 -19.88 22.76 1.07
CA ASN A 107 -20.80 23.74 1.62
C ASN A 107 -20.20 24.65 2.72
N SER A 108 -18.88 24.74 2.85
CA SER A 108 -18.29 25.73 3.78
C SER A 108 -18.32 27.14 3.14
N PRO A 109 -18.94 28.14 3.78
CA PRO A 109 -19.01 29.49 3.23
C PRO A 109 -17.63 30.15 3.26
N SER A 110 -17.23 30.76 2.14
CA SER A 110 -16.03 31.59 2.05
C SER A 110 -16.21 32.84 2.90
N THR A 111 -15.44 32.97 3.97
CA THR A 111 -15.13 34.25 4.63
C THR A 111 -13.99 34.95 3.92
#